data_AF-A0A7S4PVP5-F1
#
_entry.id   AF-A0A7S4PVP5-F1
#
_cell.length_a   1.000
_cell.length_b   1.000
_cell.length_c   1.000
_cell.angle_alpha   90.00
_cell.angle_beta   90.00
_cell.angle_gamma   90.00
#
_symmetry.space_group_name_H-M   'P 1'
#
loop_
_entity.id
_entity.type
_entity.pdbx_description
1 polymer ?
#
loop_
_entity_poly.entity_id
_entity_poly.type
_entity_poly.pdbx_seq_one_letter_code
_entity_poly.pdbx_strand_id
1 'polypeptide(L)'
;RLCQVAEAGKAYAETAEAARREGGAAPGASAAGGAAEALRSRSVRELRDLIGRAGLSSDDLFEKRDIVQRAAEAQALLEARQHQAGAREEPQAKASTQSKGGQAEFPDANQYRALDVVLYARARCPYCVQAVQALRKRGVADFELKDVEWSLDAAKEMRRLGGSGVPFFHSRRTGKTVGGWNPGQETLDWLVRRLS
;
A
#
# COMPACT_ATOMS: atom_id res chain seq x y z
N ARG A 1 -40.80 2.71 6.30
CA ARG A 1 -39.84 1.75 6.91
C ARG A 1 -38.49 2.45 7.05
N LEU A 2 -38.33 3.20 8.14
CA LEU A 2 -37.14 3.97 8.51
C LEU A 2 -36.98 3.71 10.00
N CYS A 3 -35.91 2.99 10.39
CA CYS A 3 -35.35 2.80 11.74
C CYS A 3 -34.73 1.41 11.85
N GLN A 4 -33.50 1.20 11.35
CA GLN A 4 -32.72 -0.01 11.67
C GLN A 4 -31.22 0.08 11.31
N VAL A 5 -30.59 1.27 11.41
CA VAL A 5 -29.13 1.43 11.12
C VAL A 5 -28.32 2.05 12.27
N ALA A 6 -28.88 2.16 13.48
CA ALA A 6 -28.21 2.86 14.58
C ALA A 6 -27.36 1.97 15.53
N GLU A 7 -27.34 0.64 15.37
CA GLU A 7 -26.77 -0.24 16.42
C GLU A 7 -25.37 -0.83 16.13
N ALA A 8 -24.80 -0.60 14.94
CA ALA A 8 -23.47 -1.14 14.61
C ALA A 8 -22.27 -0.31 15.14
N GLY A 9 -22.51 0.84 15.80
CA GLY A 9 -21.47 1.80 16.18
C GLY A 9 -20.88 1.66 17.58
N LYS A 10 -21.48 0.87 18.49
CA LYS A 10 -21.04 0.80 19.90
C LYS A 10 -20.05 -0.31 20.22
N ALA A 11 -19.93 -1.34 19.39
CA ALA A 11 -19.09 -2.51 19.68
C ALA A 11 -17.57 -2.32 19.40
N TYR A 12 -17.15 -1.17 18.85
CA TYR A 12 -15.73 -0.90 18.54
C TYR A 12 -15.03 0.06 19.51
N ALA A 13 -15.73 0.64 20.49
CA ALA A 13 -15.13 1.56 21.46
C ALA A 13 -14.59 0.85 22.72
N GLU A 14 -15.17 -0.27 23.14
CA GLU A 14 -14.80 -0.95 24.39
C GLU A 14 -13.58 -1.89 24.27
N THR A 15 -13.17 -2.26 23.06
CA THR A 15 -11.97 -3.11 22.86
C THR A 15 -10.65 -2.33 22.81
N ALA A 16 -10.68 -1.00 22.77
CA ALA A 16 -9.47 -0.17 22.75
C ALA A 16 -8.93 0.19 24.14
N GLU A 17 -9.73 0.06 25.20
CA GLU A 17 -9.34 0.47 26.56
C GLU A 17 -8.72 -0.67 27.39
N ALA A 18 -8.99 -1.93 27.02
CA ALA A 18 -8.37 -3.10 27.67
C ALA A 18 -6.89 -3.30 27.29
N ALA A 19 -6.44 -2.79 26.13
CA ALA A 19 -5.07 -2.95 25.66
C ALA A 19 -4.02 -2.02 26.32
N ARG A 20 -4.45 -1.06 27.17
CA ARG A 20 -3.53 -0.11 27.82
C ARG A 20 -3.09 -0.49 29.23
N ARG A 21 -3.62 -1.56 29.82
CA ARG A 21 -3.31 -1.95 31.21
C ARG A 21 -2.22 -3.01 31.36
N GLU A 22 -1.77 -3.64 30.28
CA GLU A 22 -0.62 -4.53 30.32
C GLU A 22 0.65 -3.75 29.97
N GLY A 23 1.14 -3.01 30.98
CA GLY A 23 2.48 -2.44 31.01
C GLY A 23 3.53 -3.55 31.04
N GLY A 24 3.74 -4.21 29.90
CA GLY A 24 4.91 -5.03 29.65
C GLY A 24 6.12 -4.11 29.51
N ALA A 25 7.03 -4.16 30.47
CA ALA A 25 8.35 -3.54 30.36
C ALA A 25 9.01 -4.01 29.07
N ALA A 26 9.14 -3.11 28.10
CA ALA A 26 9.69 -3.41 26.79
C ALA A 26 11.15 -3.91 26.94
N PRO A 27 11.48 -5.15 26.55
CA PRO A 27 12.84 -5.67 26.55
C PRO A 27 13.61 -5.06 25.37
N GLY A 28 13.93 -3.77 25.45
CA GLY A 28 14.60 -3.06 24.35
C GLY A 28 15.31 -1.76 24.74
N ALA A 29 15.11 -1.25 25.97
CA ALA A 29 15.69 0.03 26.38
C ALA A 29 17.24 0.04 26.40
N SER A 30 17.88 -1.11 26.63
CA SER A 30 19.34 -1.18 26.76
C SER A 30 20.08 -1.14 25.40
N ALA A 31 19.50 -1.72 24.33
CA ALA A 31 20.11 -1.69 23.00
C ALA A 31 19.97 -0.32 22.31
N ALA A 32 18.87 0.40 22.58
CA ALA A 32 18.62 1.71 22.01
C ALA A 32 19.65 2.78 22.46
N GLY A 33 20.19 2.65 23.67
CA GLY A 33 21.20 3.58 24.20
C GLY A 33 22.52 3.56 23.43
N GLY A 34 23.01 2.37 23.06
CA GLY A 34 24.28 2.23 22.33
C GLY A 34 24.21 2.76 20.89
N ALA A 35 23.09 2.53 20.20
CA ALA A 35 22.89 3.04 18.84
C ALA A 35 22.85 4.57 18.80
N ALA A 36 22.17 5.20 19.77
CA ALA A 36 22.11 6.65 19.87
C ALA A 36 23.50 7.27 20.14
N GLU A 37 24.31 6.63 20.99
CA GLU A 37 25.67 7.11 21.29
C GLU A 37 26.59 7.01 20.06
N ALA A 38 26.49 5.92 19.30
CA ALA A 38 27.22 5.74 18.05
C ALA A 38 26.85 6.78 16.97
N LEU A 39 25.63 7.33 17.00
CA LEU A 39 25.22 8.42 16.11
C LEU A 39 25.77 9.78 16.59
N ARG A 40 25.86 10.01 17.90
CA ARG A 40 26.37 11.28 18.47
C ARG A 40 27.85 11.52 18.16
N SER A 41 28.63 10.46 18.02
CA SER A 41 30.06 10.52 17.69
C SER A 41 30.34 10.80 16.20
N ARG A 42 29.35 10.69 15.31
CA ARG A 42 29.50 10.98 13.87
C ARG A 42 29.54 12.49 13.59
N SER A 43 30.15 12.85 12.47
CA SER A 43 30.13 14.22 11.96
C SER A 43 28.75 14.60 11.40
N VAL A 44 28.44 15.90 11.40
CA VAL A 44 27.16 16.42 10.85
C VAL A 44 26.97 16.04 9.38
N ARG A 45 28.05 16.00 8.60
CA ARG A 45 28.02 15.61 7.18
C ARG A 45 27.57 14.15 7.02
N GLU A 46 28.12 13.24 7.81
CA GLU A 46 27.75 11.81 7.78
C GLU A 46 26.30 11.60 8.23
N LEU A 47 25.85 12.35 9.24
CA LEU A 47 24.46 12.26 9.70
C LEU A 47 23.48 12.72 8.61
N ARG A 48 23.77 13.82 7.91
CA ARG A 48 22.94 14.30 6.79
C ARG A 48 22.94 13.35 5.60
N ASP A 49 24.08 12.73 5.28
CA ASP A 49 24.15 11.69 4.24
C ASP A 49 23.24 10.49 4.58
N LEU A 50 23.28 10.03 5.84
CA LEU A 50 22.43 8.94 6.31
C LEU A 50 20.93 9.30 6.22
N ILE A 51 20.55 10.52 6.61
CA ILE A 51 19.18 11.03 6.48
C ILE A 51 18.74 11.04 5.01
N GLY A 52 19.60 11.52 4.10
CA GLY A 52 19.35 11.55 2.67
C GLY A 52 19.15 10.16 2.06
N ARG A 53 19.97 9.17 2.45
CA ARG A 53 19.83 7.77 1.99
C ARG A 53 18.49 7.13 2.37
N ALA A 54 17.91 7.53 3.50
CA ALA A 54 16.58 7.08 3.90
C ALA A 54 15.44 7.79 3.12
N GLY A 55 15.73 8.89 2.44
CA GLY A 55 14.76 9.72 1.72
C GLY A 55 14.08 10.78 2.60
N LEU A 56 14.70 11.18 3.71
CA LEU A 56 14.22 12.24 4.59
C LEU A 56 14.95 13.55 4.27
N SER A 57 14.29 14.70 4.45
CA SER A 57 14.95 16.02 4.35
C SER A 57 15.63 16.40 5.68
N SER A 58 16.72 17.15 5.57
CA SER A 58 17.50 17.71 6.69
C SER A 58 17.61 19.25 6.65
N ASP A 59 16.86 19.90 5.75
CA ASP A 59 17.04 21.33 5.44
C ASP A 59 16.62 22.24 6.62
N ASP A 60 15.65 21.79 7.42
CA ASP A 60 15.13 22.51 8.58
C ASP A 60 15.80 22.12 9.91
N LEU A 61 16.91 21.37 9.88
CA LEU A 61 17.60 20.88 11.08
C LEU A 61 18.83 21.75 11.40
N PHE A 62 18.70 22.60 12.41
CA PHE A 62 19.72 23.56 12.81
C PHE A 62 20.60 23.06 13.96
N GLU A 63 20.02 22.35 14.94
CA GLU A 63 20.78 21.83 16.09
C GLU A 63 21.33 20.43 15.81
N LYS A 64 22.56 20.14 16.27
CA LYS A 64 23.15 18.80 16.16
C LYS A 64 22.25 17.73 16.80
N ARG A 65 21.55 18.08 17.89
CA ARG A 65 20.60 17.19 18.57
C ARG A 65 19.49 16.74 17.63
N ASP A 66 18.89 17.67 16.89
CA ASP A 66 17.79 17.38 15.96
C ASP A 66 18.28 16.55 14.77
N ILE A 67 19.49 16.83 14.28
CA ILE A 67 20.15 16.04 13.23
C ILE A 67 20.38 14.60 13.70
N VAL A 68 20.86 14.39 14.93
CA VAL A 68 21.06 13.04 15.49
C VAL A 68 19.75 12.30 15.66
N GLN A 69 18.70 12.96 16.16
CA GLN A 69 17.37 12.35 16.29
C GLN A 69 16.83 11.93 14.92
N ARG A 70 16.93 12.80 13.92
CA ARG A 70 16.52 12.47 12.55
C ARG A 70 17.33 11.34 11.94
N ALA A 71 18.64 11.30 12.20
CA ALA A 71 19.50 10.21 11.75
C ALA A 71 19.09 8.85 12.37
N ALA A 72 18.63 8.84 13.62
CA ALA A 72 18.12 7.63 14.25
C ALA A 72 16.83 7.12 13.55
N GLU A 73 15.90 8.02 13.21
CA GLU A 73 14.70 7.68 12.41
C GLU A 73 15.09 7.10 11.04
N ALA A 74 16.03 7.75 10.36
CA ALA A 74 16.53 7.32 9.06
C ALA A 74 17.18 5.93 9.12
N GLN A 75 17.96 5.64 10.17
CA GLN A 75 18.57 4.33 10.36
C GLN A 75 17.52 3.24 10.55
N ALA A 76 16.50 3.47 11.39
CA ALA A 76 15.41 2.52 11.60
C ALA A 76 14.64 2.21 10.30
N LEU A 77 14.41 3.21 9.43
CA LEU A 77 13.78 3.00 8.12
C LEU A 77 14.63 2.15 7.18
N LEU A 78 15.95 2.34 7.20
CA LEU A 78 16.87 1.55 6.37
C LEU A 78 16.93 0.09 6.84
N GLU A 79 17.00 -0.14 8.16
CA GLU A 79 16.95 -1.48 8.75
C GLU A 79 15.64 -2.19 8.41
N ALA A 80 14.49 -1.51 8.53
CA ALA A 80 13.19 -2.07 8.15
C ALA A 80 13.13 -2.46 6.65
N ARG A 81 13.70 -1.64 5.76
CA ARG A 81 13.80 -1.97 4.32
C ARG A 81 14.69 -3.19 4.07
N GLN A 82 15.81 -3.30 4.77
CA GLN A 82 16.71 -4.46 4.67
C GLN A 82 16.02 -5.74 5.13
N HIS A 83 15.26 -5.69 6.24
CA HIS A 83 14.48 -6.84 6.70
C HIS A 83 13.38 -7.24 5.70
N GLN A 84 12.72 -6.27 5.05
CA GLN A 84 11.74 -6.55 4.00
C GLN A 84 12.39 -7.12 2.72
N ALA A 85 13.59 -6.67 2.38
CA ALA A 85 14.34 -7.19 1.23
C ALA A 85 14.84 -8.63 1.50
N GLY A 86 15.38 -8.89 2.69
CA GLY A 86 15.84 -10.23 3.08
C GLY A 86 14.72 -11.25 3.28
N ALA A 87 13.53 -10.82 3.71
CA ALA A 87 12.35 -11.68 3.76
C ALA A 87 11.79 -12.02 2.35
N ARG A 88 12.27 -11.32 1.31
CA ARG A 88 11.86 -11.52 -0.08
C ARG A 88 12.94 -12.20 -0.94
N GLU A 89 14.08 -12.58 -0.36
CA GLU A 89 15.00 -13.53 -1.00
C GLU A 89 14.43 -14.96 -0.86
N GLU A 90 13.79 -15.32 -1.96
CA GLU A 90 13.08 -16.52 -2.31
C GLU A 90 13.94 -17.80 -2.26
N PRO A 91 13.39 -18.98 -1.87
CA PRO A 91 13.97 -20.26 -2.27
C PRO A 91 13.75 -20.47 -3.76
N GLN A 92 14.63 -19.92 -4.61
CA GLN A 92 14.74 -20.32 -6.01
C GLN A 92 15.61 -21.58 -6.14
N ALA A 93 14.99 -22.75 -5.99
CA ALA A 93 15.49 -23.97 -6.63
C ALA A 93 14.42 -25.09 -6.61
N LYS A 94 13.87 -25.34 -7.81
CA LYS A 94 13.30 -26.61 -8.26
C LYS A 94 11.94 -27.03 -7.68
N ALA A 95 10.87 -26.45 -8.21
CA ALA A 95 9.67 -27.23 -8.54
C ALA A 95 8.90 -26.51 -9.65
N SER A 96 9.34 -26.75 -10.88
CA SER A 96 8.50 -26.77 -12.05
C SER A 96 7.43 -27.85 -11.88
N THR A 97 6.43 -27.61 -11.05
CA THR A 97 5.17 -28.34 -11.12
C THR A 97 4.29 -27.50 -12.02
N GLN A 98 4.39 -27.81 -13.31
CA GLN A 98 3.43 -27.46 -14.32
C GLN A 98 2.04 -27.88 -13.80
N SER A 99 1.34 -26.96 -13.12
CA SER A 99 -0.06 -27.12 -12.74
C SER A 99 -0.90 -27.08 -14.01
N LYS A 100 -0.88 -28.21 -14.71
CA LYS A 100 -1.84 -28.62 -15.73
C LYS A 100 -3.17 -28.91 -15.02
N GLY A 101 -3.73 -27.89 -14.36
CA GLY A 101 -4.96 -27.98 -13.59
C GLY A 101 -5.82 -26.80 -14.03
N GLY A 102 -6.78 -27.08 -14.91
CA GLY A 102 -7.57 -26.11 -15.65
C GLY A 102 -8.04 -24.94 -14.79
N GLN A 103 -7.39 -23.80 -14.94
CA GLN A 103 -8.06 -22.55 -14.71
C GLN A 103 -9.09 -22.47 -15.82
N ALA A 104 -10.38 -22.46 -15.45
CA ALA A 104 -11.39 -21.93 -16.34
C ALA A 104 -10.86 -20.56 -16.80
N GLU A 105 -10.33 -20.51 -18.02
CA GLU A 105 -9.76 -19.30 -18.60
C GLU A 105 -10.91 -18.33 -18.70
N PHE A 106 -11.02 -17.45 -17.72
CA PHE A 106 -11.78 -16.23 -17.80
C PHE A 106 -11.17 -15.45 -19.00
N PRO A 107 -11.76 -15.52 -20.21
CA PRO A 107 -11.10 -14.96 -21.40
C PRO A 107 -10.97 -13.43 -21.27
N ASP A 108 -11.85 -12.84 -20.48
CA ASP A 108 -11.86 -11.46 -20.03
C ASP A 108 -10.66 -11.09 -19.15
N ALA A 109 -10.07 -12.02 -18.39
CA ALA A 109 -8.89 -11.77 -17.58
C ALA A 109 -7.64 -11.49 -18.44
N ASN A 110 -7.42 -12.29 -19.50
CA ASN A 110 -6.31 -12.08 -20.42
C ASN A 110 -6.45 -10.75 -21.19
N GLN A 111 -7.68 -10.43 -21.62
CA GLN A 111 -7.98 -9.15 -22.27
C GLN A 111 -7.75 -7.98 -21.30
N TYR A 112 -8.17 -8.11 -20.04
CA TYR A 112 -7.93 -7.11 -19.01
C TYR A 112 -6.44 -6.87 -18.78
N ARG A 113 -5.63 -7.92 -18.63
CA ARG A 113 -4.16 -7.80 -18.48
C ARG A 113 -3.53 -7.08 -19.68
N ALA A 114 -3.98 -7.40 -20.89
CA ALA A 114 -3.47 -6.78 -22.11
C ALA A 114 -3.73 -5.26 -22.18
N LEU A 115 -4.67 -4.73 -21.39
CA LEU A 115 -4.98 -3.29 -21.33
C LEU A 115 -4.08 -2.49 -20.38
N ASP A 116 -3.25 -3.17 -19.57
CA ASP A 116 -2.33 -2.53 -18.62
C ASP A 116 -3.02 -1.48 -17.73
N VAL A 117 -3.93 -1.98 -16.89
CA VAL A 117 -4.88 -1.13 -16.14
C VAL A 117 -4.33 -0.72 -14.79
N VAL A 118 -4.41 0.59 -14.51
CA VAL A 118 -4.20 1.18 -13.18
C VAL A 118 -5.56 1.37 -12.50
N LEU A 119 -5.71 0.83 -11.30
CA LEU A 119 -6.87 1.00 -10.44
C LEU A 119 -6.57 2.05 -9.36
N TYR A 120 -7.36 3.12 -9.34
CA TYR A 120 -7.37 4.12 -8.28
C TYR A 120 -8.47 3.79 -7.28
N ALA A 121 -8.09 3.66 -6.01
CA ALA A 121 -8.96 3.16 -4.95
C ALA A 121 -8.74 3.88 -3.62
N ARG A 122 -9.61 3.60 -2.64
CA ARG A 122 -9.43 3.94 -1.23
C ARG A 122 -9.65 2.71 -0.37
N ALA A 123 -8.92 2.59 0.73
CA ALA A 123 -8.99 1.43 1.62
C ALA A 123 -10.40 1.22 2.22
N ARG A 124 -11.11 2.31 2.54
CA ARG A 124 -12.43 2.27 3.21
C ARG A 124 -13.63 2.24 2.25
N CYS A 125 -13.42 2.14 0.94
CA CYS A 125 -14.51 2.14 -0.03
C CYS A 125 -15.00 0.70 -0.32
N PRO A 126 -16.27 0.35 -0.03
CA PRO A 126 -16.77 -1.03 -0.22
C PRO A 126 -16.70 -1.48 -1.68
N TYR A 127 -16.97 -0.57 -2.64
CA TYR A 127 -16.87 -0.88 -4.06
C TYR A 127 -15.43 -1.09 -4.54
N CYS A 128 -14.44 -0.41 -3.94
CA CYS A 128 -13.04 -0.66 -4.26
C CYS A 128 -12.60 -2.05 -3.80
N VAL A 129 -13.01 -2.45 -2.59
CA VAL A 129 -12.73 -3.79 -2.05
C VAL A 129 -13.35 -4.87 -2.94
N GLN A 130 -14.62 -4.69 -3.34
CA GLN A 130 -15.30 -5.61 -4.25
C GLN A 130 -14.61 -5.70 -5.60
N ALA A 131 -14.20 -4.57 -6.20
CA ALA A 131 -13.47 -4.55 -7.45
C ALA A 131 -12.15 -5.33 -7.38
N VAL A 132 -11.34 -5.08 -6.34
CA VAL A 132 -10.06 -5.78 -6.13
C VAL A 132 -10.28 -7.29 -5.93
N GLN A 133 -11.27 -7.68 -5.13
CA GLN A 133 -11.60 -9.09 -4.93
C GLN A 133 -12.08 -9.76 -6.22
N ALA A 134 -12.90 -9.06 -7.01
CA ALA A 134 -13.40 -9.54 -8.29
C ALA A 134 -12.27 -9.74 -9.32
N LEU A 135 -11.31 -8.82 -9.39
CA LEU A 135 -10.12 -8.96 -10.25
C LEU A 135 -9.27 -10.16 -9.81
N ARG A 136 -8.95 -10.27 -8.51
CA ARG A 136 -8.15 -11.37 -7.95
C ARG A 136 -8.82 -12.73 -8.14
N LYS A 137 -10.14 -12.83 -7.93
CA LYS A 137 -10.91 -14.06 -8.12
C LYS A 137 -10.82 -14.59 -9.55
N ARG A 138 -10.62 -13.71 -10.53
CA ARG A 138 -10.44 -14.06 -11.96
C ARG A 138 -8.99 -14.24 -12.36
N GLY A 139 -8.08 -14.29 -11.39
CA GLY A 139 -6.65 -14.44 -11.63
C GLY A 139 -5.93 -13.15 -12.05
N VAL A 140 -6.60 -12.00 -12.09
CA VAL A 140 -5.95 -10.71 -12.37
C VAL A 140 -5.38 -10.17 -11.05
N ALA A 141 -4.14 -10.56 -10.73
CA ALA A 141 -3.45 -10.12 -9.52
C ALA A 141 -2.35 -9.07 -9.79
N ASP A 142 -2.02 -8.88 -11.07
CA ASP A 142 -0.88 -8.13 -11.60
C ASP A 142 -1.21 -6.69 -12.03
N PHE A 143 -2.30 -6.12 -11.53
CA PHE A 143 -2.68 -4.74 -11.82
C PHE A 143 -2.05 -3.74 -10.82
N GLU A 144 -1.78 -2.53 -11.30
CA GLU A 144 -1.27 -1.45 -10.45
C GLU A 144 -2.41 -0.84 -9.63
N LEU A 145 -2.26 -0.81 -8.30
CA LEU A 145 -3.21 -0.21 -7.37
C LEU A 145 -2.64 1.08 -6.80
N LYS A 146 -3.29 2.21 -7.05
CA LYS A 146 -2.94 3.53 -6.49
C LYS A 146 -3.96 3.95 -5.45
N ASP A 147 -3.52 4.17 -4.21
CA ASP A 147 -4.39 4.64 -3.13
C ASP A 147 -4.49 6.17 -3.15
N VAL A 148 -5.67 6.70 -3.47
CA VAL A 148 -5.91 8.15 -3.54
C VAL A 148 -6.18 8.79 -2.17
N GLU A 149 -6.35 7.99 -1.12
CA GLU A 149 -6.49 8.46 0.27
C GLU A 149 -5.13 8.88 0.83
N TRP A 150 -4.08 8.10 0.56
CA TRP A 150 -2.75 8.30 1.15
C TRP A 150 -1.71 8.85 0.17
N SER A 151 -1.99 8.84 -1.14
CA SER A 151 -1.09 9.43 -2.15
C SER A 151 -1.74 10.65 -2.82
N LEU A 152 -1.21 11.84 -2.50
CA LEU A 152 -1.62 13.08 -3.13
C LEU A 152 -1.36 13.06 -4.65
N ASP A 153 -0.27 12.41 -5.07
CA ASP A 153 0.09 12.30 -6.49
C ASP A 153 -0.89 11.40 -7.23
N ALA A 154 -1.28 10.26 -6.65
CA ALA A 154 -2.34 9.41 -7.22
C ALA A 154 -3.67 10.18 -7.34
N ALA A 155 -4.03 10.97 -6.32
CA ALA A 155 -5.25 11.77 -6.35
C ALA A 155 -5.21 12.91 -7.39
N LYS A 156 -4.04 13.53 -7.64
CA LYS A 156 -3.84 14.52 -8.70
C LYS A 156 -3.91 13.88 -10.08
N GLU A 157 -3.25 12.74 -10.25
CA GLU A 157 -3.23 11.99 -11.50
C GLU A 157 -4.63 11.51 -11.90
N MET A 158 -5.38 10.91 -10.96
CA MET A 158 -6.77 10.51 -11.18
C MET A 158 -7.64 11.68 -11.65
N ARG A 159 -7.50 12.85 -10.99
CA ARG A 159 -8.23 14.07 -11.37
C ARG A 159 -7.84 14.58 -12.76
N ARG A 160 -6.55 14.54 -13.11
CA ARG A 160 -6.05 14.90 -14.45
C ARG A 160 -6.64 14.00 -15.53
N LEU A 161 -6.86 12.72 -15.22
CA LEU A 161 -7.52 11.74 -16.09
C LEU A 161 -9.06 11.88 -16.15
N GLY A 162 -9.64 12.90 -15.50
CA GLY A 162 -11.09 13.14 -15.46
C GLY A 162 -11.85 12.36 -14.38
N GLY A 163 -11.14 11.67 -13.48
CA GLY A 163 -11.76 10.92 -12.39
C GLY A 163 -12.25 11.82 -11.25
N SER A 164 -13.50 11.63 -10.83
CA SER A 164 -14.13 12.35 -9.72
C SER A 164 -14.46 11.49 -8.50
N GLY A 165 -14.34 10.16 -8.62
CA GLY A 165 -14.68 9.20 -7.58
C GLY A 165 -13.94 7.88 -7.77
N VAL A 166 -14.02 7.01 -6.77
CA VAL A 166 -13.40 5.67 -6.77
C VAL A 166 -14.47 4.58 -6.64
N PRO A 167 -14.23 3.36 -7.15
CA PRO A 167 -13.05 2.94 -7.91
C PRO A 167 -12.99 3.59 -9.29
N PHE A 168 -11.78 3.87 -9.78
CA PHE A 168 -11.54 4.46 -11.09
C PHE A 168 -10.45 3.69 -11.82
N PHE A 169 -10.72 3.31 -13.05
CA PHE A 169 -9.85 2.47 -13.88
C PHE A 169 -9.30 3.29 -15.03
N HIS A 170 -8.01 3.14 -15.30
CA HIS A 170 -7.34 3.76 -16.43
C HIS A 170 -6.50 2.72 -17.18
N SER A 171 -6.73 2.55 -18.48
CA SER A 171 -5.87 1.72 -19.33
C SER A 171 -4.72 2.59 -19.85
N ARG A 172 -3.48 2.23 -19.50
CA ARG A 172 -2.29 2.89 -20.05
C ARG A 172 -2.14 2.63 -21.54
N ARG A 173 -2.64 1.50 -22.02
CA ARG A 173 -2.55 1.10 -23.42
C ARG A 173 -3.45 1.91 -24.35
N THR A 174 -4.69 2.16 -23.95
CA THR A 174 -5.68 2.84 -24.80
C THR A 174 -5.92 4.29 -24.41
N GLY A 175 -5.49 4.70 -23.22
CA GLY A 175 -5.79 6.01 -22.64
C GLY A 175 -7.21 6.15 -22.12
N LYS A 176 -8.07 5.13 -22.27
CA LYS A 176 -9.47 5.17 -21.83
C LYS A 176 -9.60 5.04 -20.31
N THR A 177 -10.69 5.56 -19.78
CA THR A 177 -10.98 5.60 -18.34
C THR A 177 -12.41 5.17 -18.05
N VAL A 178 -12.60 4.49 -16.92
CA VAL A 178 -13.92 4.07 -16.43
C VAL A 178 -14.05 4.39 -14.95
N GLY A 179 -15.08 5.14 -14.59
CA GLY A 179 -15.42 5.42 -13.19
C GLY A 179 -16.50 4.47 -12.66
N GLY A 180 -16.37 4.10 -11.39
CA GLY A 180 -17.33 3.27 -10.66
C GLY A 180 -17.11 1.76 -10.84
N TRP A 181 -17.74 0.99 -9.97
CA TRP A 181 -17.79 -0.47 -10.05
C TRP A 181 -19.24 -0.91 -10.21
N ASN A 182 -19.48 -1.89 -11.09
CA ASN A 182 -20.79 -2.51 -11.23
C ASN A 182 -20.79 -3.89 -10.56
N PRO A 183 -21.32 -4.02 -9.32
CA PRO A 183 -21.29 -5.29 -8.60
C PRO A 183 -22.24 -6.35 -9.19
N GLY A 184 -23.18 -5.96 -10.05
CA GLY A 184 -24.12 -6.88 -10.70
C GLY A 184 -23.54 -7.60 -11.92
N GLN A 185 -22.27 -7.37 -12.27
CA GLN A 185 -21.63 -7.98 -13.43
C GLN A 185 -20.76 -9.17 -13.01
N GLU A 186 -21.11 -10.35 -13.50
CA GLU A 186 -20.40 -11.60 -13.25
C GLU A 186 -19.12 -11.76 -14.07
N THR A 187 -18.88 -10.91 -15.08
CA THR A 187 -17.67 -10.90 -15.91
C THR A 187 -17.02 -9.53 -15.93
N LEU A 188 -15.76 -9.46 -16.39
CA LEU A 188 -15.05 -8.20 -16.65
C LEU A 188 -15.33 -7.66 -18.07
N ASP A 189 -16.11 -8.35 -18.91
CA ASP A 189 -16.42 -7.93 -20.28
C ASP A 189 -16.89 -6.47 -20.36
N TRP A 190 -17.76 -6.04 -19.44
CA TRP A 190 -18.25 -4.66 -19.43
C TRP A 190 -17.13 -3.64 -19.21
N LEU A 191 -16.13 -4.00 -18.39
CA LEU A 191 -15.00 -3.17 -18.05
C LEU A 191 -13.99 -3.17 -19.21
N VAL A 192 -13.68 -4.36 -19.74
CA VAL A 192 -12.82 -4.53 -20.91
C VAL A 192 -13.37 -3.77 -22.10
N ARG A 193 -14.65 -3.92 -22.45
CA ARG A 193 -15.29 -3.19 -23.57
C ARG A 193 -15.24 -1.67 -23.46
N ARG A 194 -15.19 -1.13 -22.24
CA ARG A 194 -15.09 0.31 -22.00
C ARG A 194 -13.65 0.81 -21.97
N LEU A 195 -12.69 -0.08 -21.68
CA LEU A 195 -11.26 0.24 -21.61
C LEU A 195 -10.52 -0.10 -22.91
N SER A 196 -11.02 -1.00 -23.76
CA SER A 196 -10.54 -1.26 -25.13
C SER A 196 -11.01 -0.16 -26.06
#